data_AF-A0A023GMZ7-F1
#
_entry.id   AF-A0A023GMZ7-F1
#
_cell.length_a   1.000
_cell.length_b   1.000
_cell.length_c   1.000
_cell.angle_alpha   90.00
_cell.angle_beta   90.00
_cell.angle_gamma   90.00
#
_symmetry.space_group_name_H-M   'P 1'
#
loop_
_entity.id
_entity.type
_entity.pdbx_description
1 polymer ?
#
loop_
_entity_poly.entity_id
_entity_poly.type
_entity_poly.pdbx_seq_one_letter_code
_entity_poly.pdbx_strand_id
1 'polypeptide(L)'
;NYALAAVWLRYGECLHQFGRMSEATRAYERTCQLAPGHAQARLALCQLLLAQGLTDRAIACLEPSPLPKEEEDDSCAAQDAASVLLRRAQLLRQAGRREAFIETALLLHEAHCPPIRTAVEYAAMYSNSTYRGRTELLRELYQQRNFLRLNWLTADSGVSVDEVYNCFRELCLSLLESNRLGELQQVATEALVSPLLNREPSIAKELDFLSFHAHYRDPGQEEHTFALARLLVLKYSDHNRAWNLFGLAMNLSPVMRQNRFCLRLLYKYPDSVPLGLLNGHNALVSGTYKHALAEYVQLLGQLGEEEPLLLLCAGLSLVHMGCQKFSARRHWLMAQAMGFLGRYTTARGGHCQETLFNVGRALHQLGFPHLALNMYQRALVQPSAVPSMPEVFDLRCEIAFNMSLLYLSSGNTELASSIIAQHCII
;
A
#
# COMPACT_ATOMS: atom_id res chain seq x y z
N ASN A 1 5.66 15.15 49.33
CA ASN A 1 6.60 15.98 48.56
C ASN A 1 5.98 16.76 47.39
N TYR A 2 4.77 16.45 46.91
CA TYR A 2 4.10 17.20 45.83
C TYR A 2 4.02 18.73 46.05
N ALA A 3 3.83 19.17 47.30
CA ALA A 3 3.81 20.60 47.63
C ALA A 3 5.12 21.33 47.27
N LEU A 4 6.28 20.67 47.40
CA LEU A 4 7.57 21.27 47.08
C LEU A 4 7.77 21.37 45.56
N ALA A 5 7.34 20.37 44.80
CA ALA A 5 7.39 20.40 43.33
C ALA A 5 6.52 21.52 42.75
N ALA A 6 5.31 21.73 43.29
CA ALA A 6 4.42 22.80 42.88
C ALA A 6 5.00 24.21 43.13
N VAL A 7 5.75 24.40 44.23
CA VAL A 7 6.45 25.67 44.51
C VAL A 7 7.56 25.92 43.50
N TRP A 8 8.38 24.90 43.19
CA TRP A 8 9.42 25.02 42.17
C TRP A 8 8.86 25.27 40.77
N LEU A 9 7.70 24.67 40.43
CA LEU A 9 6.98 24.93 39.19
C LEU A 9 6.61 26.42 39.06
N ARG A 10 5.89 26.97 40.06
CA ARG A 10 5.48 28.39 40.05
C ARG A 10 6.68 29.33 40.04
N TYR A 11 7.75 28.97 40.75
CA TYR A 11 8.99 29.75 40.72
C TYR A 11 9.64 29.75 39.33
N GLY A 12 9.66 28.59 38.66
CA GLY A 12 10.13 28.47 37.28
C GLY A 12 9.30 29.28 36.28
N GLU A 13 7.97 29.26 36.40
CA GLU A 13 7.05 30.05 35.58
C GLU A 13 7.31 31.56 35.72
N CYS A 14 7.46 32.05 36.95
CA CYS A 14 7.79 33.44 37.22
C CYS A 14 9.14 33.82 36.59
N LEU A 15 10.19 33.03 36.83
CA LEU A 15 11.52 33.31 36.28
C LEU A 15 11.54 33.31 34.75
N HIS A 16 10.75 32.43 34.12
CA HIS A 16 10.59 32.39 32.68
C HIS A 16 9.93 33.67 32.14
N GLN A 17 8.85 34.15 32.79
CA GLN A 17 8.20 35.42 32.43
C GLN A 17 9.13 36.64 32.62
N PHE A 18 10.02 36.61 33.62
CA PHE A 18 11.04 37.64 33.84
C PHE A 18 12.25 37.55 32.90
N GLY A 19 12.28 36.59 31.96
CA GLY A 19 13.36 36.41 30.98
C GLY A 19 14.67 35.85 31.55
N ARG A 20 14.67 35.37 32.81
CA ARG A 20 15.85 34.76 33.46
C ARG A 20 15.97 33.28 33.06
N MET A 21 16.30 33.05 31.80
CA MET A 21 16.23 31.72 31.16
C MET A 21 17.08 30.66 31.87
N SER A 22 18.31 30.97 32.27
CA SER A 22 19.23 30.01 32.90
C SER A 22 18.77 29.55 34.29
N GLU A 23 18.15 30.45 35.07
CA GLU A 23 17.61 30.13 36.38
C GLU A 23 16.27 29.40 36.29
N ALA A 24 15.45 29.78 35.31
CA ALA A 24 14.22 29.06 35.00
C ALA A 24 14.52 27.59 34.66
N THR A 25 15.54 27.31 33.83
CA THR A 25 15.98 25.94 33.52
C THR A 25 16.30 25.15 34.79
N ARG A 26 17.07 25.71 35.73
CA ARG A 26 17.42 25.03 37.00
C ARG A 26 16.19 24.78 37.88
N ALA A 27 15.25 25.72 37.92
CA ALA A 27 14.01 25.57 38.67
C ALA A 27 13.15 24.43 38.09
N TYR A 28 12.98 24.39 36.76
CA TYR A 28 12.26 23.31 36.09
C TYR A 28 12.96 21.96 36.16
N GLU A 29 14.30 21.90 36.06
CA GLU A 29 15.07 20.66 36.29
C GLU A 29 14.76 20.07 37.68
N ARG A 30 14.71 20.93 38.71
CA ARG A 30 14.38 20.51 40.07
C ARG A 30 12.94 20.06 40.21
N THR A 31 12.00 20.70 39.51
CA THR A 31 10.61 20.25 39.41
C THR A 31 10.52 18.86 38.79
N CYS A 32 11.21 18.61 37.68
CA CYS A 32 11.22 17.30 37.00
C CYS A 32 11.91 16.21 37.84
N GLN A 33 12.91 16.54 38.65
CA GLN A 33 13.51 15.59 39.60
C GLN A 33 12.54 15.20 40.73
N LEU A 34 11.76 16.17 41.23
CA LEU A 34 10.80 15.95 42.31
C LEU A 34 9.48 15.30 41.84
N ALA A 35 9.08 15.57 40.60
CA ALA A 35 7.87 15.04 39.96
C ALA A 35 8.18 14.63 38.50
N PRO A 36 8.76 13.43 38.28
CA PRO A 36 9.15 12.96 36.94
C PRO A 36 7.99 12.79 35.94
N GLY A 37 6.77 12.57 36.45
CA GLY A 37 5.56 12.41 35.64
C GLY A 37 4.90 13.73 35.22
N HIS A 38 5.36 14.89 35.68
CA HIS A 38 4.67 16.15 35.41
C HIS A 38 5.00 16.71 34.02
N ALA A 39 4.11 16.47 33.04
CA ALA A 39 4.35 16.77 31.63
C ALA A 39 4.57 18.26 31.32
N GLN A 40 3.77 19.15 31.90
CA GLN A 40 3.86 20.59 31.61
C GLN A 40 5.25 21.16 31.97
N ALA A 41 5.81 20.78 33.13
CA ALA A 41 7.19 21.16 33.48
C ALA A 41 8.22 20.60 32.50
N ARG A 42 8.04 19.38 32.01
CA ARG A 42 8.96 18.76 31.04
C ARG A 42 8.92 19.45 29.68
N LEU A 43 7.73 19.81 29.20
CA LEU A 43 7.55 20.57 27.98
C LEU A 43 8.15 21.96 28.10
N ALA A 44 7.92 22.66 29.22
CA ALA A 44 8.51 23.97 29.49
C ALA A 44 10.04 23.90 29.57
N LEU A 45 10.59 22.89 30.27
CA LEU A 45 12.03 22.65 30.34
C LEU A 45 12.63 22.36 28.97
N CYS A 46 11.97 21.53 28.17
CA CYS A 46 12.37 21.23 26.80
C CYS A 46 12.43 22.49 25.94
N GLN A 47 11.41 23.36 25.99
CA GLN A 47 11.40 24.63 25.26
C GLN A 47 12.56 25.55 25.66
N LEU A 48 12.84 25.66 26.96
CA LEU A 48 13.97 26.44 27.47
C LEU A 48 15.33 25.88 27.00
N LEU A 49 15.50 24.56 27.01
CA LEU A 49 16.73 23.91 26.54
C LEU A 49 16.94 24.08 25.03
N LEU A 50 15.86 24.03 24.24
CA LEU A 50 15.91 24.33 22.81
C LEU A 50 16.31 25.79 22.55
N ALA A 51 15.78 26.75 23.33
CA ALA A 51 16.16 28.16 23.22
C ALA A 51 17.64 28.41 23.55
N GLN A 52 18.27 27.52 24.32
CA GLN A 52 19.70 27.54 24.65
C GLN A 52 20.57 26.77 23.63
N GLY A 53 19.97 26.15 22.60
CA GLY A 53 20.68 25.33 21.62
C GLY A 53 21.09 23.94 22.12
N LEU A 54 20.62 23.52 23.29
CA LEU A 54 20.97 22.23 23.91
C LEU A 54 19.97 21.13 23.50
N THR A 55 19.95 20.78 22.21
CA THR A 55 18.97 19.84 21.61
C THR A 55 18.99 18.46 22.26
N ASP A 56 20.18 17.92 22.53
CA ASP A 56 20.31 16.56 23.08
C ASP A 56 19.76 16.45 24.50
N ARG A 57 19.98 17.48 25.32
CA ARG A 57 19.39 17.57 26.66
C ARG A 57 17.88 17.77 26.61
N ALA A 58 17.39 18.53 25.63
CA ALA A 58 15.96 18.74 25.42
C ALA A 58 15.23 17.43 25.08
N ILE A 59 15.86 16.55 24.28
CA ILE A 59 15.34 15.22 23.96
C ILE A 59 15.36 14.32 25.20
N ALA A 60 16.49 14.27 25.93
CA ALA A 60 16.63 13.47 27.15
C ALA A 60 15.58 13.88 28.22
N CYS A 61 15.30 15.18 28.33
CA CYS A 61 14.27 15.72 29.22
C CYS A 61 12.86 15.17 28.94
N LEU A 62 12.58 14.62 27.75
CA LEU A 62 11.29 14.07 27.36
C LEU A 62 11.26 12.53 27.35
N GLU A 63 12.28 11.84 27.87
CA GLU A 63 12.29 10.36 27.97
C GLU A 63 11.04 9.81 28.68
N PRO A 64 10.43 8.73 28.18
CA PRO A 64 9.24 8.18 28.83
C PRO A 64 9.53 7.87 30.31
N SER A 65 8.79 8.53 31.21
CA SER A 65 8.80 8.20 32.64
C SER A 65 7.98 6.93 32.83
N PRO A 66 8.28 6.05 33.80
CA PRO A 66 7.37 4.96 34.15
C PRO A 66 5.97 5.50 34.31
N LEU A 67 5.03 4.85 33.62
CA LEU A 67 3.61 5.20 33.61
C LEU A 67 3.11 5.35 35.06
N PRO A 68 2.24 6.33 35.34
CA PRO A 68 1.53 6.36 36.62
C PRO A 68 0.86 4.99 36.81
N LYS A 69 1.07 4.39 37.99
CA LYS A 69 0.33 3.20 38.41
C LYS A 69 -1.17 3.49 38.30
N GLU A 70 -1.94 2.44 38.01
CA GLU A 70 -3.37 2.38 37.61
C GLU A 70 -4.40 3.07 38.54
N GLU A 71 -4.04 4.07 39.35
CA GLU A 71 -4.90 4.58 40.43
C GLU A 71 -5.64 5.89 40.14
N GLU A 72 -5.39 6.60 39.03
CA GLU A 72 -6.17 7.81 38.71
C GLU A 72 -6.56 7.84 37.22
N ASP A 73 -7.87 7.74 36.96
CA ASP A 73 -8.56 7.85 35.66
C ASP A 73 -8.53 9.32 35.15
N ASP A 74 -7.34 9.92 35.18
CA ASP A 74 -7.12 11.34 34.87
C ASP A 74 -6.87 11.51 33.37
N SER A 75 -7.94 11.80 32.62
CA SER A 75 -7.89 12.18 31.19
C SER A 75 -6.84 13.26 30.87
N CYS A 76 -6.59 14.18 31.81
CA CYS A 76 -5.58 15.22 31.72
C CYS A 76 -4.15 14.65 31.72
N ALA A 77 -3.86 13.66 32.58
CA ALA A 77 -2.53 13.04 32.66
C ALA A 77 -2.19 12.24 31.39
N ALA A 78 -3.19 11.59 30.78
CA ALA A 78 -3.05 10.92 29.49
C ALA A 78 -2.74 11.91 28.35
N GLN A 79 -3.45 13.05 28.29
CA GLN A 79 -3.18 14.13 27.33
C GLN A 79 -1.75 14.64 27.44
N ASP A 80 -1.36 14.92 28.67
CA ASP A 80 -0.06 15.44 29.05
C ASP A 80 1.07 14.47 28.66
N ALA A 81 0.93 13.18 28.94
CA ALA A 81 1.89 12.16 28.53
C ALA A 81 2.00 12.03 27.00
N ALA A 82 0.88 12.05 26.28
CA ALA A 82 0.87 11.99 24.83
C ALA A 82 1.54 13.21 24.19
N SER A 83 1.32 14.40 24.74
CA SER A 83 1.95 15.64 24.26
C SER A 83 3.49 15.61 24.43
N VAL A 84 3.99 15.02 25.52
CA VAL A 84 5.43 14.79 25.75
C VAL A 84 6.02 13.84 24.72
N LEU A 85 5.34 12.72 24.44
CA LEU A 85 5.78 11.75 23.43
C LEU A 85 5.77 12.34 22.02
N LEU A 86 4.70 13.07 21.65
CA LEU A 86 4.61 13.79 20.37
C LEU A 86 5.76 14.78 20.20
N ARG A 87 6.02 15.59 21.22
CA ARG A 87 7.09 16.58 21.17
C ARG A 87 8.47 15.92 21.04
N ARG A 88 8.69 14.82 21.76
CA ARG A 88 9.93 14.05 21.66
C ARG A 88 10.11 13.47 20.26
N ALA A 89 9.06 12.86 19.70
CA ALA A 89 9.09 12.29 18.36
C ALA A 89 9.43 13.35 17.29
N GLN A 90 8.83 14.54 17.38
CA GLN A 90 9.14 15.67 16.48
C GLN A 90 10.62 16.07 16.55
N LEU A 91 11.20 16.18 17.76
CA LEU A 91 12.60 16.56 17.93
C LEU A 91 13.57 15.48 17.47
N LEU A 92 13.28 14.21 17.75
CA LEU A 92 14.11 13.08 17.30
C LEU A 92 14.16 13.00 15.77
N ARG A 93 13.03 13.27 15.12
CA ARG A 93 12.96 13.37 13.66
C ARG A 93 13.81 14.52 13.13
N GLN A 94 13.67 15.72 13.69
CA GLN A 94 14.47 16.89 13.30
C GLN A 94 15.98 16.65 13.50
N ALA A 95 16.34 15.90 14.53
CA ALA A 95 17.72 15.51 14.82
C ALA A 95 18.25 14.33 13.98
N GLY A 96 17.42 13.73 13.10
CA GLY A 96 17.81 12.58 12.28
C GLY A 96 18.03 11.27 13.05
N ARG A 97 17.59 11.19 14.33
CA ARG A 97 17.77 10.01 15.18
C ARG A 97 16.64 8.99 14.95
N ARG A 98 16.74 8.26 13.84
CA ARG A 98 15.68 7.35 13.34
C ARG A 98 15.23 6.28 14.34
N GLU A 99 16.14 5.49 14.91
CA GLU A 99 15.77 4.39 15.82
C GLU A 99 15.04 4.88 17.07
N ALA A 100 15.58 5.90 17.73
CA ALA A 100 14.93 6.50 18.90
C ALA A 100 13.57 7.13 18.56
N PHE A 101 13.42 7.68 17.34
CA PHE A 101 12.12 8.15 16.85
C PHE A 101 11.13 7.00 16.72
N ILE A 102 11.53 5.88 16.11
CA ILE A 102 10.70 4.69 15.95
C ILE A 102 10.23 4.20 17.33
N GLU A 103 11.15 4.03 18.30
CA GLU A 103 10.80 3.62 19.66
C GLU A 103 9.79 4.56 20.32
N THR A 104 10.00 5.88 20.22
CA THR A 104 9.10 6.87 20.84
C THR A 104 7.73 6.88 20.14
N ALA A 105 7.69 6.75 18.82
CA ALA A 105 6.46 6.73 18.05
C ALA A 105 5.67 5.43 18.24
N LEU A 106 6.34 4.29 18.43
CA LEU A 106 5.72 3.02 18.80
C LEU A 106 5.03 3.11 20.17
N LEU A 107 5.68 3.73 21.17
CA LEU A 107 5.04 3.97 22.48
C LEU A 107 3.78 4.82 22.36
N LEU A 108 3.81 5.87 21.53
CA LEU A 108 2.62 6.67 21.25
C LEU A 108 1.56 5.86 20.49
N HIS A 109 1.97 4.97 19.59
CA HIS A 109 1.07 4.07 18.87
C HIS A 109 0.33 3.12 19.82
N GLU A 110 1.06 2.42 20.69
CA GLU A 110 0.52 1.50 21.69
C GLU A 110 -0.43 2.19 22.69
N ALA A 111 -0.25 3.49 22.94
CA ALA A 111 -1.12 4.24 23.85
C ALA A 111 -2.59 4.28 23.41
N HIS A 112 -2.83 4.28 22.09
CA HIS A 112 -4.16 4.47 21.52
C HIS A 112 -4.63 3.29 20.65
N CYS A 113 -3.72 2.47 20.14
CA CYS A 113 -4.04 1.32 19.30
C CYS A 113 -4.12 0.02 20.12
N PRO A 114 -5.22 -0.74 20.04
CA PRO A 114 -5.28 -2.06 20.68
C PRO A 114 -4.27 -3.03 20.04
N PRO A 115 -3.53 -3.83 20.84
CA PRO A 115 -2.48 -4.71 20.31
C PRO A 115 -3.04 -5.91 19.55
N ILE A 116 -2.46 -6.23 18.38
CA ILE A 116 -2.87 -7.36 17.54
C ILE A 116 -1.70 -8.34 17.43
N ARG A 117 -1.88 -9.54 18.00
CA ARG A 117 -0.79 -10.50 18.23
C ARG A 117 -1.03 -11.87 17.60
N THR A 118 -2.28 -12.31 17.47
CA THR A 118 -2.58 -13.66 16.97
C THR A 118 -3.05 -13.64 15.53
N ALA A 119 -2.79 -14.71 14.79
CA ALA A 119 -3.25 -14.86 13.39
C ALA A 119 -4.78 -14.74 13.27
N VAL A 120 -5.53 -15.16 14.29
CA VAL A 120 -6.99 -15.03 14.33
C VAL A 120 -7.41 -13.58 14.47
N GLU A 121 -6.71 -12.78 15.29
CA GLU A 121 -6.94 -11.34 15.41
C GLU A 121 -6.65 -10.60 14.09
N TYR A 122 -5.54 -10.95 13.42
CA TYR A 122 -5.23 -10.43 12.08
C TYR A 122 -6.34 -10.76 11.07
N ALA A 123 -6.76 -12.02 10.99
CA ALA A 123 -7.83 -12.44 10.10
C ALA A 123 -9.16 -11.72 10.39
N ALA A 124 -9.46 -11.44 11.68
CA ALA A 124 -10.64 -10.68 12.06
C ALA A 124 -10.58 -9.24 11.52
N MET A 125 -9.42 -8.58 11.54
CA MET A 125 -9.28 -7.21 11.02
C MET A 125 -9.55 -7.13 9.51
N TYR A 126 -9.19 -8.19 8.78
CA TYR A 126 -9.35 -8.27 7.33
C TYR A 126 -10.68 -8.89 6.89
N SER A 127 -11.52 -9.28 7.85
CA SER A 127 -12.87 -9.80 7.58
C SER A 127 -13.94 -8.69 7.48
N ASN A 128 -13.69 -7.54 8.09
CA ASN A 128 -14.65 -6.43 8.20
C ASN A 128 -14.01 -5.12 7.73
N SER A 129 -14.76 -4.31 6.98
CA SER A 129 -14.29 -3.02 6.44
C SER A 129 -14.58 -1.83 7.35
N THR A 130 -15.38 -2.03 8.41
CA THR A 130 -15.82 -0.97 9.32
C THR A 130 -15.05 -1.00 10.62
N TYR A 131 -14.70 0.18 11.13
CA TYR A 131 -14.07 0.32 12.45
C TYR A 131 -14.89 -0.37 13.55
N ARG A 132 -16.20 -0.11 13.62
CA ARG A 132 -17.08 -0.69 14.63
C ARG A 132 -17.05 -2.22 14.59
N GLY A 133 -17.21 -2.81 13.42
CA GLY A 133 -17.18 -4.26 13.27
C GLY A 133 -15.83 -4.88 13.62
N ARG A 134 -14.71 -4.24 13.25
CA ARG A 134 -13.36 -4.67 13.68
C ARG A 134 -13.20 -4.62 15.20
N THR A 135 -13.65 -3.55 15.85
CA THR A 135 -13.55 -3.38 17.31
C THR A 135 -14.39 -4.41 18.08
N GLU A 136 -15.59 -4.74 17.61
CA GLU A 136 -16.48 -5.70 18.24
C GLU A 136 -15.87 -7.12 18.18
N LEU A 137 -15.41 -7.54 17.00
CA LEU A 137 -14.71 -8.83 16.83
C LEU A 137 -13.44 -8.92 17.69
N LEU A 138 -12.63 -7.85 17.74
CA LEU A 138 -11.43 -7.85 18.57
C LEU A 138 -11.75 -7.97 20.06
N ARG A 139 -12.82 -7.31 20.52
CA ARG A 139 -13.28 -7.41 21.90
C ARG A 139 -13.67 -8.84 22.28
N GLU A 140 -14.38 -9.53 21.40
CA GLU A 140 -14.75 -10.94 21.61
C GLU A 140 -13.51 -11.85 21.71
N LEU A 141 -12.51 -11.63 20.83
CA LEU A 141 -11.26 -12.39 20.87
C LEU A 141 -10.43 -12.12 22.13
N TYR A 142 -10.39 -10.87 22.61
CA TYR A 142 -9.74 -10.53 23.88
C TYR A 142 -10.41 -11.19 25.07
N GLN A 143 -11.74 -11.25 25.09
CA GLN A 143 -12.49 -11.97 26.14
C GLN A 143 -12.14 -13.45 26.15
N GLN A 144 -12.05 -14.10 24.99
CA GLN A 144 -11.65 -15.51 24.89
C GLN A 144 -10.23 -15.77 25.43
N ARG A 145 -9.34 -14.78 25.33
CA ARG A 145 -7.95 -14.87 25.80
C ARG A 145 -7.76 -14.36 27.24
N ASN A 146 -8.82 -13.87 27.90
CA ASN A 146 -8.73 -13.15 29.18
C ASN A 146 -7.71 -12.00 29.15
N PHE A 147 -7.67 -11.26 28.05
CA PHE A 147 -6.79 -10.10 27.89
C PHE A 147 -7.56 -8.80 28.17
N LEU A 148 -6.97 -7.94 29.01
CA LEU A 148 -7.51 -6.61 29.31
C LEU A 148 -6.92 -5.57 28.35
N ARG A 149 -7.80 -4.73 27.82
CA ARG A 149 -7.44 -3.66 26.89
C ARG A 149 -6.56 -2.62 27.60
N LEU A 150 -5.51 -2.15 26.94
CA LEU A 150 -4.47 -1.27 27.50
C LEU A 150 -4.43 0.12 26.86
N ASN A 151 -5.54 0.57 26.25
CA ASN A 151 -5.59 1.87 25.59
C ASN A 151 -5.96 2.94 26.63
N TRP A 152 -4.99 3.73 27.04
CA TRP A 152 -5.19 4.85 27.96
C TRP A 152 -5.39 6.19 27.23
N LEU A 153 -5.04 6.28 25.94
CA LEU A 153 -5.26 7.49 25.15
C LEU A 153 -6.56 7.41 24.34
N THR A 154 -7.56 8.17 24.78
CA THR A 154 -8.89 8.23 24.17
C THR A 154 -9.16 9.59 23.53
N ALA A 155 -10.21 9.70 22.70
CA ALA A 155 -10.55 10.94 21.99
C ALA A 155 -10.94 12.09 22.92
N ASP A 156 -11.29 11.77 24.16
CA ASP A 156 -11.67 12.73 25.21
C ASP A 156 -10.44 13.37 25.88
N SER A 157 -9.24 12.84 25.62
CA SER A 157 -7.98 13.40 26.11
C SER A 157 -7.57 14.71 25.43
N GLY A 158 -8.32 15.26 24.47
CA GLY A 158 -8.01 16.60 23.90
C GLY A 158 -6.71 16.70 23.09
N VAL A 159 -6.05 15.59 22.76
CA VAL A 159 -4.87 15.57 21.88
C VAL A 159 -5.28 15.83 20.43
N SER A 160 -4.45 16.58 19.69
CA SER A 160 -4.66 16.84 18.26
C SER A 160 -4.55 15.55 17.43
N VAL A 161 -5.65 15.13 16.83
CA VAL A 161 -5.71 13.94 15.96
C VAL A 161 -4.77 14.08 14.78
N ASP A 162 -4.64 15.29 14.22
CA ASP A 162 -3.74 15.57 13.09
C ASP A 162 -2.27 15.36 13.46
N GLU A 163 -1.85 15.75 14.66
CA GLU A 163 -0.47 15.57 15.10
C GLU A 163 -0.15 14.09 15.35
N VAL A 164 -1.08 13.35 15.95
CA VAL A 164 -0.96 11.91 16.16
C VAL A 164 -0.91 11.18 14.82
N TYR A 165 -1.78 11.57 13.88
CA TYR A 165 -1.82 10.98 12.55
C TYR A 165 -0.56 11.27 11.74
N ASN A 166 -0.05 12.51 11.78
CA ASN A 166 1.22 12.86 11.16
C ASN A 166 2.37 12.06 11.77
N CYS A 167 2.43 11.92 13.11
CA CYS A 167 3.44 11.06 13.76
C CYS A 167 3.35 9.60 13.28
N PHE A 168 2.13 9.05 13.17
CA PHE A 168 1.88 7.71 12.65
C PHE A 168 2.34 7.55 11.19
N ARG A 169 2.03 8.50 10.29
CA ARG A 169 2.50 8.45 8.89
C ARG A 169 4.03 8.40 8.81
N GLU A 170 4.69 9.22 9.62
CA GLU A 170 6.15 9.29 9.68
C GLU A 170 6.78 8.04 10.29
N LEU A 171 6.11 7.41 11.25
CA LEU A 171 6.47 6.08 11.74
C LEU A 171 6.39 5.05 10.61
N CYS A 172 5.29 5.00 9.85
CA CYS A 172 5.16 4.09 8.72
C CYS A 172 6.24 4.30 7.65
N LEU A 173 6.56 5.56 7.33
CA LEU A 173 7.64 5.89 6.39
C LEU A 173 9.01 5.47 6.92
N SER A 174 9.29 5.73 8.19
CA SER A 174 10.57 5.36 8.82
C SER A 174 10.76 3.84 8.88
N LEU A 175 9.70 3.08 9.18
CA LEU A 175 9.74 1.61 9.16
C LEU A 175 9.96 1.07 7.74
N LEU A 176 9.36 1.71 6.73
CA LEU A 176 9.54 1.36 5.33
C LEU A 176 10.98 1.64 4.85
N GLU A 177 11.54 2.80 5.18
CA GLU A 177 12.94 3.14 4.86
C GLU A 177 13.95 2.20 5.53
N SER A 178 13.65 1.73 6.74
CA SER A 178 14.48 0.76 7.48
C SER A 178 14.20 -0.71 7.09
N ASN A 179 13.32 -0.97 6.11
CA ASN A 179 12.92 -2.32 5.68
C ASN A 179 12.37 -3.22 6.82
N ARG A 180 11.78 -2.63 7.87
CA ARG A 180 11.17 -3.33 9.02
C ARG A 180 9.71 -3.67 8.72
N LEU A 181 9.49 -4.53 7.72
CA LEU A 181 8.16 -4.81 7.16
C LEU A 181 7.18 -5.43 8.19
N GLY A 182 7.66 -6.29 9.08
CA GLY A 182 6.79 -6.94 10.08
C GLY A 182 6.18 -5.94 11.08
N GLU A 183 6.97 -4.98 11.55
CA GLU A 183 6.48 -3.91 12.43
C GLU A 183 5.56 -2.95 11.69
N LEU A 184 5.88 -2.64 10.42
CA LEU A 184 5.02 -1.82 9.57
C LEU A 184 3.64 -2.46 9.39
N GLN A 185 3.58 -3.77 9.15
CA GLN A 185 2.34 -4.53 9.03
C GLN A 185 1.53 -4.49 10.33
N GLN A 186 2.18 -4.72 11.47
CA GLN A 186 1.54 -4.68 12.78
C GLN A 186 0.95 -3.29 13.06
N VAL A 187 1.78 -2.25 12.98
CA VAL A 187 1.38 -0.85 13.23
C VAL A 187 0.24 -0.41 12.31
N ALA A 188 0.31 -0.78 11.03
CA ALA A 188 -0.74 -0.42 10.07
C ALA A 188 -2.07 -1.15 10.35
N THR A 189 -2.03 -2.38 10.85
CA THR A 189 -3.24 -3.16 11.17
C THR A 189 -3.84 -2.75 12.51
N GLU A 190 -3.02 -2.48 13.52
CA GLU A 190 -3.46 -1.95 14.82
C GLU A 190 -4.14 -0.58 14.66
N ALA A 191 -3.63 0.27 13.75
CA ALA A 191 -4.25 1.55 13.42
C ALA A 191 -5.71 1.42 12.93
N LEU A 192 -6.08 0.32 12.26
CA LEU A 192 -7.46 0.10 11.77
C LEU A 192 -8.50 0.06 12.91
N VAL A 193 -8.06 -0.15 14.15
CA VAL A 193 -8.88 -0.27 15.36
C VAL A 193 -8.60 0.87 16.35
N SER A 194 -7.85 1.89 15.91
CA SER A 194 -7.56 3.08 16.69
C SER A 194 -8.82 3.93 16.88
N PRO A 195 -9.28 4.19 18.12
CA PRO A 195 -10.44 5.05 18.37
C PRO A 195 -10.15 6.51 18.00
N LEU A 196 -8.88 6.95 18.05
CA LEU A 196 -8.48 8.31 17.69
C LEU A 196 -8.49 8.51 16.17
N LEU A 197 -7.77 7.64 15.44
CA LEU A 197 -7.56 7.82 14.01
C LEU A 197 -8.82 7.51 13.19
N ASN A 198 -9.73 6.69 13.71
CA ASN A 198 -11.01 6.40 13.04
C ASN A 198 -12.11 7.45 13.31
N ARG A 199 -11.84 8.50 14.08
CA ARG A 199 -12.80 9.59 14.33
C ARG A 199 -13.06 10.39 13.06
N GLU A 200 -12.02 10.64 12.28
CA GLU A 200 -12.12 11.37 11.02
C GLU A 200 -12.23 10.39 9.83
N PRO A 201 -13.25 10.52 8.95
CA PRO A 201 -13.46 9.58 7.86
C PRO A 201 -12.38 9.63 6.77
N SER A 202 -11.72 10.78 6.59
CA SER A 202 -10.60 10.96 5.66
C SER A 202 -9.41 10.09 6.08
N ILE A 203 -9.01 10.20 7.35
CA ILE A 203 -7.94 9.42 7.97
C ILE A 203 -8.31 7.93 7.94
N ALA A 204 -9.50 7.56 8.38
CA ALA A 204 -9.96 6.17 8.38
C ALA A 204 -9.88 5.51 6.98
N LYS A 205 -10.18 6.27 5.92
CA LYS A 205 -10.00 5.82 4.53
C LYS A 205 -8.53 5.59 4.21
N GLU A 206 -7.63 6.50 4.59
CA GLU A 206 -6.19 6.34 4.36
C GLU A 206 -5.60 5.14 5.11
N LEU A 207 -6.07 4.85 6.32
CA LEU A 207 -5.61 3.68 7.09
C LEU A 207 -5.86 2.35 6.35
N ASP A 208 -7.01 2.20 5.69
CA ASP A 208 -7.30 0.99 4.91
C ASP A 208 -6.27 0.80 3.77
N PHE A 209 -5.84 1.89 3.12
CA PHE A 209 -4.84 1.85 2.04
C PHE A 209 -3.41 1.65 2.57
N LEU A 210 -3.06 2.26 3.71
CA LEU A 210 -1.77 2.08 4.35
C LEU A 210 -1.58 0.63 4.83
N SER A 211 -2.62 0.05 5.42
CA SER A 211 -2.63 -1.38 5.80
C SER A 211 -2.46 -2.27 4.57
N PHE A 212 -3.18 -2.02 3.47
CA PHE A 212 -2.98 -2.76 2.22
C PHE A 212 -1.53 -2.65 1.70
N HIS A 213 -0.98 -1.43 1.64
CA HIS A 213 0.37 -1.21 1.12
C HIS A 213 1.44 -1.88 1.98
N ALA A 214 1.29 -1.88 3.31
CA ALA A 214 2.21 -2.56 4.22
C ALA A 214 2.30 -4.07 3.95
N HIS A 215 1.16 -4.71 3.65
CA HIS A 215 1.11 -6.16 3.39
C HIS A 215 1.53 -6.52 1.96
N TYR A 216 1.15 -5.69 0.97
CA TYR A 216 1.47 -5.93 -0.45
C TYR A 216 2.98 -6.04 -0.73
N ARG A 217 3.81 -5.38 0.09
CA ARG A 217 5.28 -5.41 -0.05
C ARG A 217 5.91 -6.74 0.36
N ASP A 218 5.18 -7.58 1.07
CA ASP A 218 5.67 -8.88 1.55
C ASP A 218 4.94 -10.03 0.84
N PRO A 219 5.61 -10.74 -0.08
CA PRO A 219 5.03 -11.90 -0.76
C PRO A 219 4.56 -13.00 0.20
N GLY A 220 5.13 -13.09 1.41
CA GLY A 220 4.72 -14.08 2.41
C GLY A 220 3.33 -13.83 3.01
N GLN A 221 2.76 -12.63 2.82
CA GLN A 221 1.46 -12.20 3.36
C GLN A 221 0.40 -12.05 2.28
N GLU A 222 0.41 -12.92 1.26
CA GLU A 222 -0.53 -12.89 0.14
C GLU A 222 -2.01 -13.01 0.58
N GLU A 223 -2.30 -13.81 1.60
CA GLU A 223 -3.68 -14.03 2.08
C GLU A 223 -4.27 -12.76 2.70
N HIS A 224 -3.46 -12.04 3.49
CA HIS A 224 -3.84 -10.77 4.11
C HIS A 224 -4.03 -9.68 3.05
N THR A 225 -3.11 -9.61 2.09
CA THR A 225 -3.17 -8.64 0.98
C THR A 225 -4.44 -8.84 0.15
N PHE A 226 -4.78 -10.09 -0.17
CA PHE A 226 -6.01 -10.41 -0.88
C PHE A 226 -7.28 -10.07 -0.07
N ALA A 227 -7.31 -10.39 1.22
CA ALA A 227 -8.45 -10.08 2.10
C ALA A 227 -8.70 -8.56 2.18
N LEU A 228 -7.64 -7.77 2.39
CA LEU A 228 -7.69 -6.31 2.40
C LEU A 228 -8.16 -5.75 1.06
N ALA A 229 -7.64 -6.25 -0.06
CA ALA A 229 -8.06 -5.82 -1.39
C ALA A 229 -9.56 -6.07 -1.64
N ARG A 230 -10.09 -7.21 -1.19
CA ARG A 230 -11.53 -7.49 -1.27
C ARG A 230 -12.36 -6.48 -0.49
N LEU A 231 -11.94 -6.13 0.73
CA LEU A 231 -12.64 -5.13 1.54
C LEU A 231 -12.62 -3.75 0.85
N LEU A 232 -11.48 -3.35 0.29
CA LEU A 232 -11.33 -2.07 -0.43
C LEU A 232 -12.28 -1.99 -1.63
N VAL A 233 -12.37 -3.05 -2.43
CA VAL A 233 -13.28 -3.10 -3.59
C VAL A 233 -14.75 -3.08 -3.17
N LEU A 234 -15.11 -3.78 -2.09
CA LEU A 234 -16.48 -3.75 -1.57
C LEU A 234 -16.87 -2.38 -1.01
N LYS A 235 -15.90 -1.63 -0.45
CA LYS A 235 -16.12 -0.29 0.12
C LYS A 235 -16.08 0.81 -0.94
N TYR A 236 -15.25 0.66 -1.97
CA TYR A 236 -15.00 1.65 -3.02
C TYR A 236 -15.25 1.08 -4.41
N SER A 237 -16.40 0.43 -4.61
CA SER A 237 -16.77 -0.28 -5.85
C SER A 237 -16.72 0.60 -7.09
N ASP A 238 -17.02 1.89 -6.94
CA ASP A 238 -17.17 2.82 -8.05
C ASP A 238 -15.83 3.41 -8.51
N HIS A 239 -14.74 3.11 -7.78
CA HIS A 239 -13.43 3.69 -8.03
C HIS A 239 -12.50 2.69 -8.72
N ASN A 240 -12.11 2.97 -9.97
CA ASN A 240 -11.18 2.13 -10.74
C ASN A 240 -9.84 1.88 -10.03
N ARG A 241 -9.37 2.83 -9.21
CA ARG A 241 -8.12 2.66 -8.44
C ARG A 241 -8.20 1.48 -7.47
N ALA A 242 -9.35 1.25 -6.82
CA ALA A 242 -9.52 0.11 -5.91
C ALA A 242 -9.46 -1.21 -6.68
N TRP A 243 -10.08 -1.28 -7.86
CA TRP A 243 -10.01 -2.44 -8.75
C TRP A 243 -8.61 -2.71 -9.29
N ASN A 244 -7.84 -1.67 -9.61
CA ASN A 244 -6.44 -1.82 -10.02
C ASN A 244 -5.59 -2.40 -8.88
N LEU A 245 -5.77 -1.92 -7.64
CA LEU A 245 -5.09 -2.50 -6.47
C LEU A 245 -5.50 -3.95 -6.23
N PHE A 246 -6.77 -4.29 -6.45
CA PHE A 246 -7.25 -5.67 -6.40
C PHE A 246 -6.61 -6.56 -7.46
N GLY A 247 -6.45 -6.06 -8.70
CA GLY A 247 -5.72 -6.76 -9.76
C GLY A 247 -4.24 -7.00 -9.39
N LEU A 248 -3.57 -6.02 -8.78
CA LEU A 248 -2.21 -6.19 -8.28
C LEU A 248 -2.12 -7.25 -7.17
N ALA A 249 -3.04 -7.20 -6.21
CA ALA A 249 -3.12 -8.19 -5.13
C ALA A 249 -3.35 -9.62 -5.67
N MET A 250 -4.16 -9.76 -6.72
CA MET A 250 -4.40 -11.04 -7.38
C MET A 250 -3.14 -11.62 -8.04
N ASN A 251 -2.22 -10.76 -8.52
CA ASN A 251 -0.98 -11.23 -9.15
C ASN A 251 0.04 -11.75 -8.14
N LEU A 252 -0.08 -11.42 -6.85
CA LEU A 252 0.78 -11.96 -5.80
C LEU A 252 0.39 -13.39 -5.42
N SER A 253 -0.91 -13.70 -5.39
CA SER A 253 -1.42 -15.00 -4.94
C SER A 253 -1.48 -16.00 -6.10
N PRO A 254 -0.80 -17.16 -6.03
CA PRO A 254 -0.89 -18.21 -7.05
C PRO A 254 -2.24 -18.93 -7.01
N VAL A 255 -3.00 -18.78 -5.91
CA VAL A 255 -4.29 -19.44 -5.73
C VAL A 255 -5.41 -18.60 -6.34
N MET A 256 -6.17 -19.20 -7.26
CA MET A 256 -7.30 -18.57 -7.97
C MET A 256 -8.58 -18.41 -7.09
N ARG A 257 -8.44 -17.93 -5.85
CA ARG A 257 -9.54 -17.77 -4.87
C ARG A 257 -10.53 -16.68 -5.27
N GLN A 258 -10.09 -15.72 -6.10
CA GLN A 258 -10.85 -14.56 -6.57
C GLN A 258 -12.04 -14.90 -7.48
N ASN A 259 -12.00 -16.04 -8.17
CA ASN A 259 -12.95 -16.35 -9.25
C ASN A 259 -14.38 -16.42 -8.75
N ARG A 260 -14.59 -17.19 -7.67
CA ARG A 260 -15.91 -17.33 -7.04
C ARG A 260 -16.39 -16.02 -6.45
N PHE A 261 -15.48 -15.18 -5.96
CA PHE A 261 -15.81 -13.88 -5.39
C PHE A 261 -16.27 -12.90 -6.49
N CYS A 262 -15.50 -12.75 -7.57
CA CYS A 262 -15.83 -11.87 -8.69
C CYS A 262 -17.11 -12.32 -9.40
N LEU A 263 -17.29 -13.63 -9.63
CA LEU A 263 -18.51 -14.17 -10.24
C LEU A 263 -19.77 -13.87 -9.41
N ARG A 264 -19.72 -14.06 -8.09
CA ARG A 264 -20.86 -13.72 -7.21
C ARG A 264 -21.19 -12.24 -7.23
N LEU A 265 -20.17 -11.39 -7.27
CA LEU A 265 -20.37 -9.94 -7.35
C LEU A 265 -20.90 -9.51 -8.72
N LEU A 266 -20.42 -10.12 -9.81
CA LEU A 266 -20.91 -9.82 -11.16
C LEU A 266 -22.40 -10.16 -11.30
N TYR A 267 -22.87 -11.26 -10.69
CA TYR A 267 -24.30 -11.57 -10.67
C TYR A 267 -25.14 -10.49 -9.96
N LYS A 268 -24.57 -9.85 -8.93
CA LYS A 268 -25.23 -8.75 -8.22
C LYS A 268 -25.13 -7.41 -8.97
N TYR A 269 -24.03 -7.19 -9.68
CA TYR A 269 -23.72 -5.96 -10.40
C TYR A 269 -23.29 -6.28 -11.84
N PRO A 270 -24.23 -6.66 -12.72
CA PRO A 270 -23.92 -7.15 -14.07
C PRO A 270 -23.30 -6.08 -14.98
N ASP A 271 -23.58 -4.81 -14.72
CA ASP A 271 -23.06 -3.68 -15.52
C ASP A 271 -21.67 -3.21 -15.05
N SER A 272 -21.06 -3.90 -14.08
CA SER A 272 -19.75 -3.54 -13.57
C SER A 272 -18.64 -3.97 -14.53
N VAL A 273 -18.09 -2.97 -15.23
CA VAL A 273 -16.98 -3.14 -16.18
C VAL A 273 -15.77 -3.85 -15.57
N PRO A 274 -15.24 -3.47 -14.39
CA PRO A 274 -14.08 -4.16 -13.81
C PRO A 274 -14.35 -5.65 -13.50
N LEU A 275 -15.56 -5.98 -13.05
CA LEU A 275 -15.95 -7.36 -12.76
C LEU A 275 -16.05 -8.21 -14.03
N GLY A 276 -16.67 -7.67 -15.09
CA GLY A 276 -16.72 -8.34 -16.38
C GLY A 276 -15.30 -8.57 -16.94
N LEU A 277 -14.44 -7.55 -16.85
CA LEU A 277 -13.05 -7.65 -17.32
C LEU A 277 -12.27 -8.73 -16.56
N LEU A 278 -12.37 -8.74 -15.22
CA LEU A 278 -11.73 -9.77 -14.38
C LEU A 278 -12.29 -11.16 -14.65
N ASN A 279 -13.59 -11.30 -14.91
CA ASN A 279 -14.20 -12.57 -15.28
C ASN A 279 -13.68 -13.08 -16.64
N GLY A 280 -13.59 -12.18 -17.63
CA GLY A 280 -12.98 -12.48 -18.93
C GLY A 280 -11.53 -12.92 -18.80
N HIS A 281 -10.72 -12.22 -18.00
CA HIS A 281 -9.32 -12.59 -17.75
C HIS A 281 -9.21 -13.96 -17.09
N ASN A 282 -10.04 -14.22 -16.09
CA ASN A 282 -10.07 -15.51 -15.43
C ASN A 282 -10.44 -16.65 -16.41
N ALA A 283 -11.43 -16.44 -17.27
CA ALA A 283 -11.81 -17.40 -18.31
C ALA A 283 -10.66 -17.63 -19.31
N LEU A 284 -9.94 -16.57 -19.69
CA LEU A 284 -8.79 -16.64 -20.58
C LEU A 284 -7.67 -17.51 -19.97
N VAL A 285 -7.30 -17.24 -18.71
CA VAL A 285 -6.27 -18.02 -17.98
C VAL A 285 -6.71 -19.48 -17.77
N SER A 286 -8.00 -19.70 -17.52
CA SER A 286 -8.59 -21.05 -17.34
C SER A 286 -8.69 -21.85 -18.65
N GLY A 287 -8.35 -21.26 -19.79
CA GLY A 287 -8.43 -21.92 -21.11
C GLY A 287 -9.84 -21.98 -21.70
N THR A 288 -10.83 -21.34 -21.08
CA THR A 288 -12.22 -21.26 -21.56
C THR A 288 -12.39 -20.08 -22.52
N TYR A 289 -11.56 -20.04 -23.57
CA TYR A 289 -11.41 -18.88 -24.46
C TYR A 289 -12.71 -18.38 -25.12
N LYS A 290 -13.66 -19.27 -25.41
CA LYS A 290 -14.98 -18.87 -25.96
C LYS A 290 -15.77 -18.00 -24.97
N HIS A 291 -15.70 -18.33 -23.69
CA HIS A 291 -16.35 -17.56 -22.64
C HIS A 291 -15.64 -16.22 -22.45
N ALA A 292 -14.30 -16.23 -22.42
CA ALA A 292 -13.51 -14.99 -22.35
C ALA A 292 -13.84 -14.03 -23.50
N LEU A 293 -13.90 -14.54 -24.74
CA LEU A 293 -14.27 -13.76 -25.91
C LEU A 293 -15.68 -13.16 -25.78
N ALA A 294 -16.66 -13.94 -25.30
CA ALA A 294 -18.03 -13.45 -25.11
C ALA A 294 -18.08 -12.28 -24.11
N GLU A 295 -17.37 -12.40 -22.98
CA GLU A 295 -17.27 -11.33 -21.98
C GLU A 295 -16.63 -10.06 -22.56
N TYR A 296 -15.50 -10.18 -23.27
CA TYR A 296 -14.84 -9.01 -23.85
C TYR A 296 -15.68 -8.32 -24.93
N VAL A 297 -16.38 -9.10 -25.77
CA VAL A 297 -17.28 -8.54 -26.81
C VAL A 297 -18.50 -7.87 -26.18
N GLN A 298 -19.05 -8.44 -25.10
CA GLN A 298 -20.13 -7.80 -24.34
C GLN A 298 -19.68 -6.45 -23.77
N LEU A 299 -18.47 -6.38 -23.18
CA LEU A 299 -17.91 -5.14 -22.64
C LEU A 299 -17.60 -4.11 -23.74
N LEU A 300 -17.16 -4.54 -24.93
CA LEU A 300 -17.01 -3.64 -26.08
C LEU A 300 -18.34 -2.97 -26.44
N GLY A 301 -19.45 -3.71 -26.37
CA GLY A 301 -20.79 -3.15 -26.57
C GLY A 301 -21.19 -2.12 -25.51
N GLN A 302 -20.64 -2.19 -24.30
CA GLN A 302 -20.95 -1.27 -23.20
C GLN A 302 -20.06 -0.01 -23.20
N LEU A 303 -18.74 -0.16 -23.39
CA LEU A 303 -17.77 0.92 -23.28
C LEU A 303 -17.54 1.67 -24.59
N GLY A 304 -17.72 0.99 -25.73
CA GLY A 304 -17.40 1.49 -27.05
C GLY A 304 -16.60 0.47 -27.86
N GLU A 305 -16.91 0.39 -29.15
CA GLU A 305 -16.33 -0.62 -30.04
C GLU A 305 -14.83 -0.44 -30.34
N GLU A 306 -14.22 0.65 -29.88
CA GLU A 306 -12.83 1.00 -30.13
C GLU A 306 -11.95 0.93 -28.87
N GLU A 307 -12.44 0.36 -27.76
CA GLU A 307 -11.63 0.19 -26.55
C GLU A 307 -10.40 -0.71 -26.78
N PRO A 308 -9.16 -0.19 -26.77
CA PRO A 308 -8.00 -0.92 -27.28
C PRO A 308 -7.69 -2.20 -26.49
N LEU A 309 -7.80 -2.15 -25.16
CA LEU A 309 -7.49 -3.30 -24.31
C LEU A 309 -8.43 -4.47 -24.58
N LEU A 310 -9.74 -4.20 -24.74
CA LEU A 310 -10.72 -5.23 -25.01
C LEU A 310 -10.56 -5.82 -26.42
N LEU A 311 -10.23 -4.99 -27.42
CA LEU A 311 -9.90 -5.46 -28.77
C LEU A 311 -8.69 -6.39 -28.76
N LEU A 312 -7.64 -6.04 -28.00
CA LEU A 312 -6.47 -6.88 -27.80
C LEU A 312 -6.85 -8.22 -27.14
N CYS A 313 -7.59 -8.18 -26.03
CA CYS A 313 -8.00 -9.38 -25.30
C CYS A 313 -8.91 -10.31 -26.12
N ALA A 314 -9.83 -9.74 -26.92
CA ALA A 314 -10.68 -10.49 -27.84
C ALA A 314 -9.86 -11.15 -28.96
N GLY A 315 -8.92 -10.39 -29.56
CA GLY A 315 -7.98 -10.90 -30.56
C GLY A 315 -7.13 -12.05 -30.02
N LEU A 316 -6.56 -11.89 -28.82
CA LEU A 316 -5.76 -12.93 -28.17
C LEU A 316 -6.58 -14.18 -27.85
N SER A 317 -7.83 -14.04 -27.40
CA SER A 317 -8.72 -15.19 -27.17
C SER A 317 -8.89 -16.04 -28.43
N LEU A 318 -9.04 -15.40 -29.59
CA LEU A 318 -9.13 -16.07 -30.90
C LEU A 318 -7.81 -16.70 -31.33
N VAL A 319 -6.67 -16.03 -31.10
CA VAL A 319 -5.32 -16.61 -31.31
C VAL A 319 -5.18 -17.90 -30.52
N HIS A 320 -5.50 -17.88 -29.22
CA HIS A 320 -5.41 -19.05 -28.36
C HIS A 320 -6.32 -20.18 -28.82
N MET A 321 -7.55 -19.89 -29.25
CA MET A 321 -8.45 -20.89 -29.86
C MET A 321 -7.89 -21.47 -31.17
N GLY A 322 -7.20 -20.67 -31.98
CA GLY A 322 -6.52 -21.12 -33.19
C GLY A 322 -5.35 -22.07 -32.89
N CYS A 323 -4.63 -21.83 -31.80
CA CYS A 323 -3.49 -22.65 -31.35
C CYS A 323 -3.90 -23.95 -30.62
N GLN A 324 -5.17 -24.14 -30.26
CA GLN A 324 -5.62 -25.39 -29.66
C GLN A 324 -5.40 -26.58 -30.61
N LYS A 325 -5.05 -27.74 -30.03
CA LYS A 325 -4.76 -28.99 -30.75
C LYS A 325 -5.89 -29.36 -31.71
N PHE A 326 -7.14 -29.23 -31.25
CA PHE A 326 -8.34 -29.52 -32.03
C PHE A 326 -9.18 -28.25 -32.18
N SER A 327 -9.04 -27.58 -33.33
CA SER A 327 -9.78 -26.36 -33.63
C SER A 327 -10.43 -26.48 -35.00
N ALA A 328 -11.77 -26.51 -35.02
CA ALA A 328 -12.53 -26.48 -36.27
C ALA A 328 -12.40 -25.08 -36.91
N ARG A 329 -12.13 -25.01 -38.22
CA ARG A 329 -11.98 -23.74 -38.97
C ARG A 329 -10.87 -22.83 -38.42
N ARG A 330 -9.70 -23.39 -38.10
CA ARG A 330 -8.51 -22.65 -37.60
C ARG A 330 -8.18 -21.39 -38.42
N HIS A 331 -8.20 -21.49 -39.74
CA HIS A 331 -7.91 -20.35 -40.62
C HIS A 331 -8.92 -19.19 -40.46
N TRP A 332 -10.19 -19.51 -40.19
CA TRP A 332 -11.21 -18.51 -39.94
C TRP A 332 -10.98 -17.78 -38.61
N LEU A 333 -10.62 -18.52 -37.56
CA LEU A 333 -10.25 -17.93 -36.26
C LEU A 333 -9.03 -17.01 -36.39
N MET A 334 -8.03 -17.42 -37.18
CA MET A 334 -6.86 -16.59 -37.47
C MET A 334 -7.25 -15.28 -38.16
N ALA A 335 -8.10 -15.35 -39.19
CA ALA A 335 -8.58 -14.16 -39.89
C ALA A 335 -9.32 -13.20 -38.96
N GLN A 336 -10.21 -13.73 -38.11
CA GLN A 336 -10.93 -12.94 -37.10
C GLN A 336 -9.98 -12.31 -36.07
N ALA A 337 -8.99 -13.07 -35.58
CA ALA A 337 -7.99 -12.59 -34.65
C ALA A 337 -7.21 -11.39 -35.23
N MET A 338 -6.77 -11.51 -36.48
CA MET A 338 -6.07 -10.42 -37.16
C MET A 338 -6.98 -9.20 -37.39
N GLY A 339 -8.29 -9.41 -37.61
CA GLY A 339 -9.26 -8.32 -37.67
C GLY A 339 -9.34 -7.52 -36.36
N PHE A 340 -9.46 -8.21 -35.22
CA PHE A 340 -9.45 -7.56 -33.91
C PHE A 340 -8.12 -6.85 -33.61
N LEU A 341 -6.98 -7.48 -33.90
CA LEU A 341 -5.66 -6.88 -33.71
C LEU A 341 -5.40 -5.67 -34.62
N GLY A 342 -5.96 -5.69 -35.84
CA GLY A 342 -5.96 -4.54 -36.75
C GLY A 342 -6.73 -3.36 -36.16
N ARG A 343 -7.93 -3.61 -35.65
CA ARG A 343 -8.74 -2.59 -34.94
C ARG A 343 -8.04 -2.06 -33.68
N TYR A 344 -7.40 -2.95 -32.91
CA TYR A 344 -6.58 -2.54 -31.77
C TYR A 344 -5.45 -1.59 -32.19
N THR A 345 -4.78 -1.90 -33.29
CA THR A 345 -3.69 -1.06 -33.83
C THR A 345 -4.21 0.32 -34.22
N THR A 346 -5.36 0.40 -34.90
CA THR A 346 -5.97 1.69 -35.26
C THR A 346 -6.42 2.47 -34.03
N ALA A 347 -7.04 1.81 -33.05
CA ALA A 347 -7.51 2.44 -31.82
C ALA A 347 -6.37 3.00 -30.94
N ARG A 348 -5.16 2.42 -31.02
CA ARG A 348 -3.95 2.93 -30.36
C ARG A 348 -3.25 4.07 -31.12
N GLY A 349 -3.83 4.56 -32.22
CA GLY A 349 -3.23 5.63 -33.04
C GLY A 349 -2.25 5.14 -34.10
N GLY A 350 -2.30 3.85 -34.47
CA GLY A 350 -1.48 3.25 -35.52
C GLY A 350 -0.28 2.46 -35.01
N HIS A 351 0.76 2.37 -35.82
CA HIS A 351 1.92 1.50 -35.59
C HIS A 351 2.95 2.10 -34.62
N CYS A 352 2.67 2.00 -33.32
CA CYS A 352 3.64 2.28 -32.25
C CYS A 352 4.40 1.02 -31.79
N GLN A 353 5.42 1.19 -30.93
CA GLN A 353 6.23 0.09 -30.40
C GLN A 353 5.38 -1.04 -29.82
N GLU A 354 4.39 -0.72 -28.97
CA GLU A 354 3.50 -1.70 -28.34
C GLU A 354 2.67 -2.49 -29.35
N THR A 355 2.00 -1.80 -30.28
CA THR A 355 1.12 -2.47 -31.25
C THR A 355 1.90 -3.40 -32.18
N LEU A 356 3.05 -2.97 -32.67
CA LEU A 356 3.93 -3.77 -33.52
C LEU A 356 4.45 -4.99 -32.77
N PHE A 357 4.87 -4.82 -31.51
CA PHE A 357 5.29 -5.92 -30.65
C PHE A 357 4.17 -6.94 -30.43
N ASN A 358 2.98 -6.48 -30.04
CA ASN A 358 1.84 -7.35 -29.74
C ASN A 358 1.34 -8.12 -30.98
N VAL A 359 1.24 -7.45 -32.14
CA VAL A 359 0.89 -8.11 -33.41
C VAL A 359 1.99 -9.10 -33.82
N GLY A 360 3.27 -8.74 -33.67
CA GLY A 360 4.39 -9.64 -33.89
C GLY A 360 4.34 -10.87 -33.00
N ARG A 361 4.03 -10.72 -31.71
CA ARG A 361 3.86 -11.83 -30.76
C ARG A 361 2.70 -12.75 -31.13
N ALA A 362 1.58 -12.20 -31.56
CA ALA A 362 0.45 -13.00 -32.05
C ALA A 362 0.84 -13.83 -33.27
N LEU A 363 1.50 -13.23 -34.26
CA LEU A 363 1.99 -13.92 -35.46
C LEU A 363 3.02 -15.01 -35.13
N HIS A 364 3.92 -14.72 -34.18
CA HIS A 364 4.89 -15.68 -33.67
C HIS A 364 4.16 -16.89 -33.07
N GLN A 365 3.14 -16.66 -32.22
CA GLN A 365 2.35 -17.73 -31.61
C GLN A 365 1.55 -18.57 -32.63
N LEU A 366 1.08 -17.94 -33.69
CA LEU A 366 0.36 -18.62 -34.78
C LEU A 366 1.28 -19.41 -35.73
N GLY A 367 2.60 -19.31 -35.57
CA GLY A 367 3.58 -20.05 -36.37
C GLY A 367 4.02 -19.33 -37.65
N PHE A 368 3.97 -17.99 -37.69
CA PHE A 368 4.45 -17.17 -38.81
C PHE A 368 5.75 -16.41 -38.45
N PRO A 369 6.90 -17.10 -38.32
CA PRO A 369 8.13 -16.52 -37.78
C PRO A 369 8.68 -15.37 -38.64
N HIS A 370 8.58 -15.46 -39.97
CA HIS A 370 9.06 -14.43 -40.88
C HIS A 370 8.27 -13.11 -40.75
N LEU A 371 6.94 -13.20 -40.61
CA LEU A 371 6.10 -12.01 -40.39
C LEU A 371 6.32 -11.44 -38.99
N ALA A 372 6.44 -12.30 -37.97
CA ALA A 372 6.76 -11.88 -36.61
C ALA A 372 8.09 -11.12 -36.55
N LEU A 373 9.13 -11.64 -37.20
CA LEU A 373 10.44 -11.01 -37.26
C LEU A 373 10.37 -9.62 -37.89
N ASN A 374 9.62 -9.46 -39.00
CA ASN A 374 9.42 -8.16 -39.62
C ASN A 374 8.73 -7.16 -38.68
N MET A 375 7.71 -7.60 -37.94
CA MET A 375 7.04 -6.74 -36.95
C MET A 375 7.97 -6.36 -35.81
N TYR A 376 8.77 -7.30 -35.28
CA TYR A 376 9.73 -7.03 -34.23
C TYR A 376 10.84 -6.06 -34.65
N GLN A 377 11.39 -6.22 -35.86
CA GLN A 377 12.37 -5.29 -36.42
C GLN A 377 11.80 -3.87 -36.51
N ARG A 378 10.54 -3.73 -36.96
CA ARG A 378 9.85 -2.44 -37.00
C ARG A 378 9.60 -1.89 -35.60
N ALA A 379 9.23 -2.73 -34.63
CA ALA A 379 8.98 -2.32 -33.25
C ALA A 379 10.24 -1.83 -32.55
N LEU A 380 11.39 -2.47 -32.78
CA LEU A 380 12.67 -2.16 -32.11
C LEU A 380 13.15 -0.73 -32.36
N VAL A 381 12.86 -0.19 -33.56
CA VAL A 381 13.25 1.16 -33.97
C VAL A 381 12.27 2.23 -33.46
N GLN A 382 11.08 1.85 -33.00
CA GLN A 382 10.11 2.81 -32.45
C GLN A 382 10.52 3.31 -31.06
N PRO A 383 10.15 4.55 -30.69
CA PRO A 383 10.28 5.03 -29.32
C PRO A 383 9.32 4.29 -28.38
N SER A 384 9.60 4.34 -27.08
CA SER A 384 8.69 3.79 -26.06
C SER A 384 7.28 4.38 -26.22
N ALA A 385 6.27 3.52 -26.07
CA ALA A 385 4.87 3.92 -26.17
C ALA A 385 4.47 4.93 -25.08
N VAL A 386 5.18 4.96 -23.94
CA VAL A 386 4.95 5.87 -22.83
C VAL A 386 6.24 6.64 -22.52
N PRO A 387 6.46 7.81 -23.16
CA PRO A 387 7.72 8.56 -23.02
C PRO A 387 8.03 9.04 -21.60
N SER A 388 7.02 9.15 -20.73
CA SER A 388 7.18 9.63 -19.35
C SER A 388 7.82 8.61 -18.41
N MET A 389 7.78 7.32 -18.73
CA MET A 389 8.31 6.24 -17.89
C MET A 389 8.98 5.16 -18.77
N PRO A 390 10.07 5.50 -19.49
CA PRO A 390 10.70 4.59 -20.43
C PRO A 390 11.26 3.34 -19.73
N GLU A 391 11.74 3.46 -18.50
CA GLU A 391 12.28 2.34 -17.71
C GLU A 391 11.27 1.21 -17.48
N VAL A 392 9.97 1.50 -17.53
CA VAL A 392 8.90 0.54 -17.25
C VAL A 392 8.21 0.07 -18.54
N PHE A 393 8.13 0.93 -19.56
CA PHE A 393 7.32 0.70 -20.76
C PHE A 393 8.11 0.63 -22.07
N ASP A 394 9.45 0.66 -22.03
CA ASP A 394 10.26 0.37 -23.21
C ASP A 394 10.36 -1.14 -23.44
N LEU A 395 9.80 -1.62 -24.55
CA LEU A 395 9.71 -3.05 -24.88
C LEU A 395 10.95 -3.60 -25.62
N ARG A 396 12.02 -2.80 -25.77
CA ARG A 396 13.20 -3.20 -26.56
C ARG A 396 13.83 -4.49 -26.06
N CYS A 397 13.88 -4.70 -24.74
CA CYS A 397 14.44 -5.91 -24.15
C CYS A 397 13.62 -7.16 -24.54
N GLU A 398 12.30 -7.09 -24.41
CA GLU A 398 11.36 -8.17 -24.75
C GLU A 398 11.30 -8.44 -26.25
N ILE A 399 11.38 -7.39 -27.07
CA ILE A 399 11.48 -7.50 -28.53
C ILE A 399 12.77 -8.24 -28.90
N ALA A 400 13.91 -7.79 -28.38
CA ALA A 400 15.22 -8.39 -28.65
C ALA A 400 15.29 -9.85 -28.20
N PHE A 401 14.74 -10.16 -27.02
CA PHE A 401 14.63 -11.54 -26.52
C PHE A 401 13.80 -12.42 -27.45
N ASN A 402 12.63 -11.98 -27.90
CA ASN A 402 11.80 -12.77 -28.82
C ASN A 402 12.44 -12.93 -30.21
N MET A 403 13.18 -11.92 -30.68
CA MET A 403 13.95 -12.01 -31.93
C MET A 403 15.08 -13.03 -31.82
N SER A 404 15.80 -13.07 -30.68
CA SER A 404 16.89 -14.03 -30.48
C SER A 404 16.39 -15.47 -30.53
N LEU A 405 15.20 -15.76 -29.97
CA LEU A 405 14.55 -17.08 -30.08
C LEU A 405 14.26 -17.47 -31.54
N LEU A 406 13.84 -16.51 -32.37
CA LEU A 406 13.62 -16.75 -33.80
C LEU A 406 14.94 -17.04 -34.52
N TYR A 407 16.00 -16.28 -34.23
CA TYR A 407 17.32 -16.53 -34.83
C TYR A 407 17.90 -17.88 -34.40
N LEU A 408 17.79 -18.23 -33.12
CA LEU A 408 18.20 -19.54 -32.61
C LEU A 408 17.44 -20.68 -33.29
N SER A 409 16.12 -20.57 -33.46
CA SER A 409 15.35 -21.60 -34.15
C SER A 409 15.70 -21.73 -35.64
N SER A 410 16.23 -20.67 -36.26
CA SER A 410 16.79 -20.70 -37.62
C SER A 410 18.25 -21.18 -37.71
N GLY A 411 18.91 -21.44 -36.57
CA GLY A 411 20.32 -21.84 -36.49
C GLY A 411 21.32 -20.67 -36.53
N ASN A 412 20.87 -19.41 -36.53
CA ASN A 412 21.72 -18.23 -36.55
C ASN A 412 22.07 -17.77 -35.13
N THR A 413 23.05 -18.44 -34.53
CA THR A 413 23.50 -18.17 -33.16
C THR A 413 24.24 -16.83 -33.02
N GLU A 414 24.93 -16.39 -34.06
CA GLU A 414 25.66 -15.12 -34.08
C GLU A 414 24.72 -13.92 -33.95
N LEU A 415 23.67 -13.85 -34.79
CA LEU A 415 22.70 -12.76 -34.70
C LEU A 415 21.92 -12.81 -33.38
N ALA A 416 21.57 -14.00 -32.90
CA ALA A 416 20.91 -14.16 -31.61
C ALA A 416 21.76 -13.57 -30.47
N SER A 417 23.05 -13.88 -30.43
CA SER A 417 23.98 -13.35 -29.43
C SER A 417 24.17 -11.84 -29.56
N SER A 418 24.32 -11.33 -30.78
CA SER A 418 24.52 -9.90 -31.03
C SER A 418 23.36 -9.03 -30.52
N ILE A 419 22.11 -9.47 -30.73
CA ILE A 419 20.92 -8.71 -30.36
C ILE A 419 20.70 -8.71 -28.85
N ILE A 420 20.95 -9.84 -28.18
CA ILE A 420 20.91 -9.92 -26.71
C ILE A 420 21.99 -8.98 -26.14
N ALA A 421 23.22 -9.03 -26.66
CA ALA A 421 24.31 -8.20 -26.18
C ALA A 421 24.05 -6.70 -26.36
N GLN A 422 23.30 -6.31 -27.39
CA GLN A 422 22.99 -4.91 -27.68
C GLN A 422 21.83 -4.35 -26.84
N HIS A 423 20.82 -5.17 -26.52
CA HIS A 423 19.53 -4.68 -26.00
C HIS A 423 19.10 -5.28 -24.66
N CYS A 424 19.69 -6.39 -24.22
CA CYS A 424 19.35 -7.10 -22.98
C CYS A 424 20.51 -7.00 -21.98
N ILE A 425 21.01 -5.79 -21.73
CA ILE A 425 22.07 -5.53 -20.74
C ILE A 425 21.39 -5.23 -19.40
N ILE A 426 21.76 -5.98 -18.36
CA ILE A 426 21.28 -5.80 -16.98
C ILE A 426 22.12 -4.76 -16.26
#